data_AF-A0A2G4FLS9-F1
#
_entry.id   AF-A0A2G4FLS9-F1
#
_cell.length_a   1.000
_cell.length_b   1.000
_cell.length_c   1.000
_cell.angle_alpha   90.00
_cell.angle_beta   90.00
_cell.angle_gamma   90.00
#
_symmetry.space_group_name_H-M   'P 1'
#
loop_
_entity.id
_entity.type
_entity.pdbx_description
1 polymer ?
#
loop_
_entity_poly.entity_id
_entity_poly.type
_entity_poly.pdbx_seq_one_letter_code
_entity_poly.pdbx_strand_id
1 'polypeptide(L)'
;MKYLQLFESWNTLSDEDFANVQELHKIGVVSDMELRELKKLRAAEERIINYSGVGDLDLGGCTLLKSLPAGLVVGGTLKLTYCTALASLPAGLKVGGNLALGGCTNLESLPAGLEVEGLNVSDCISLRSLPAGLKVSGDIYLHGCINLESLPADLKVGASLNLRDCISLTSLPAGLTVTRHLGLSGCTDLRSLPAGLVVGGDLHLQDCTALGELPQDLNVVGQIYR
;
A
#
# COMPACT_ATOMS: atom_id res chain seq x y z
N MET A 1 -17.67 12.53 13.37
CA MET A 1 -16.99 13.85 13.43
C MET A 1 -17.36 14.73 12.24
N LYS A 2 -18.31 15.66 12.42
CA LYS A 2 -18.72 16.61 11.37
C LYS A 2 -17.67 17.70 11.06
N TYR A 3 -16.60 17.77 11.84
CA TYR A 3 -15.56 18.81 11.74
C TYR A 3 -14.40 18.47 10.79
N LEU A 4 -14.32 17.23 10.28
CA LEU A 4 -13.21 16.79 9.39
C LEU A 4 -13.58 16.75 7.91
N GLN A 5 -14.68 17.40 7.49
CA GLN A 5 -15.21 17.29 6.12
C GLN A 5 -14.52 18.19 5.08
N LEU A 6 -13.40 18.86 5.37
CA LEU A 6 -12.85 19.89 4.48
C LEU A 6 -11.47 19.62 3.85
N PHE A 7 -10.92 18.42 3.95
CA PHE A 7 -9.55 18.19 3.49
C PHE A 7 -9.45 17.00 2.54
N GLU A 8 -9.80 17.25 1.28
CA GLU A 8 -9.46 16.36 0.15
C GLU A 8 -7.99 16.55 -0.29
N SER A 9 -7.38 17.71 0.02
CA SER A 9 -5.97 18.04 -0.19
C SER A 9 -5.23 18.23 1.15
N TRP A 10 -3.89 18.09 1.12
CA TRP A 10 -3.07 18.25 2.33
C TRP A 10 -3.25 19.66 2.91
N ASN A 11 -3.77 19.72 4.13
CA ASN A 11 -3.95 20.92 4.93
C ASN A 11 -3.69 20.53 6.38
N THR A 12 -2.82 21.30 7.04
CA THR A 12 -2.46 21.05 8.44
C THR A 12 -3.59 21.47 9.37
N LEU A 13 -3.75 20.75 10.47
CA LEU A 13 -4.61 21.17 11.57
C LEU A 13 -4.07 22.47 12.17
N SER A 14 -4.83 23.57 12.06
CA SER A 14 -4.39 24.87 12.55
C SER A 14 -4.30 24.90 14.09
N ASP A 15 -3.46 25.78 14.64
CA ASP A 15 -3.37 25.99 16.09
C ASP A 15 -4.70 26.44 16.69
N GLU A 16 -5.47 27.25 15.96
CA GLU A 16 -6.80 27.70 16.37
C GLU A 16 -7.79 26.53 16.41
N ASP A 17 -7.84 25.71 15.37
CA ASP A 17 -8.70 24.53 15.32
C ASP A 17 -8.36 23.53 16.44
N PHE A 18 -7.07 23.32 16.68
CA PHE A 18 -6.62 22.43 17.75
C PHE A 18 -6.99 22.98 19.13
N ALA A 19 -6.82 24.29 19.37
CA ALA A 19 -7.25 24.92 20.62
C ALA A 19 -8.77 24.80 20.82
N ASN A 20 -9.55 25.01 19.76
CA ASN A 20 -11.01 24.82 19.78
C ASN A 20 -11.39 23.38 20.17
N VAL A 21 -10.73 22.38 19.59
CA VAL A 21 -10.91 20.96 19.97
C VAL A 21 -10.58 20.74 21.44
N GLN A 22 -9.52 21.36 21.97
CA GLN A 22 -9.15 21.23 23.38
C GLN A 22 -10.20 21.83 24.32
N GLU A 23 -10.82 22.96 23.96
CA GLU A 23 -11.93 23.53 24.74
C GLU A 23 -13.18 22.64 24.67
N LEU A 24 -13.52 22.11 23.49
CA LEU A 24 -14.63 21.16 23.32
C LEU A 24 -14.40 19.85 24.10
N HIS A 25 -13.15 19.43 24.25
CA HIS A 25 -12.80 18.29 25.08
C HIS A 25 -13.08 18.55 26.57
N LYS A 26 -12.74 19.74 27.10
CA LYS A 26 -12.99 20.09 28.52
C LYS A 26 -14.46 20.03 28.91
N ILE A 27 -15.36 20.30 27.97
CA ILE A 27 -16.82 20.24 28.18
C ILE A 27 -17.45 18.90 27.78
N GLY A 28 -16.63 17.88 27.47
CA GLY A 28 -17.08 16.52 27.19
C GLY A 28 -17.66 16.28 25.79
N VAL A 29 -17.52 17.24 24.86
CA VAL A 29 -17.98 17.07 23.46
C VAL A 29 -17.00 16.22 22.65
N VAL A 30 -15.70 16.40 22.88
CA VAL A 30 -14.64 15.59 22.26
C VAL A 30 -14.14 14.57 23.29
N SER A 31 -14.13 13.30 22.93
CA SER A 31 -13.64 12.22 23.80
C SER A 31 -12.10 12.20 23.92
N ASP A 32 -11.59 11.53 24.95
CA ASP A 32 -10.15 11.29 25.12
C ASP A 32 -9.52 10.61 23.90
N MET A 33 -10.25 9.67 23.30
CA MET A 33 -9.82 8.93 22.12
C MET A 33 -9.71 9.85 20.91
N GLU A 34 -10.71 10.69 20.67
CA GLU A 34 -10.69 11.67 19.57
C GLU A 34 -9.55 12.68 19.73
N LEU A 35 -9.35 13.21 20.93
CA LEU A 35 -8.23 14.13 21.21
C LEU A 35 -6.86 13.43 21.02
N ARG A 36 -6.75 12.16 21.40
CA ARG A 36 -5.53 11.36 21.19
C ARG A 36 -5.21 11.18 19.71
N GLU A 37 -6.19 10.84 18.88
CA GLU A 37 -5.98 10.70 17.43
C GLU A 37 -5.63 12.05 16.77
N LEU A 38 -6.25 13.15 17.21
CA LEU A 38 -5.89 14.49 16.71
C LEU A 38 -4.47 14.92 17.10
N LYS A 39 -4.01 14.56 18.31
CA LYS A 39 -2.60 14.77 18.71
C LYS A 39 -1.63 13.99 17.81
N LYS A 40 -1.97 12.75 17.42
CA LYS A 40 -1.15 11.97 16.47
C LYS A 40 -1.10 12.65 15.10
N LEU A 41 -2.24 13.16 14.61
CA LEU A 41 -2.31 13.88 13.34
C LEU A 41 -1.39 15.10 13.36
N ARG A 42 -1.51 15.95 14.38
CA ARG A 42 -0.66 17.13 14.54
C ARG A 42 0.83 16.76 14.59
N ALA A 43 1.19 15.72 15.34
CA ALA A 43 2.58 15.24 15.40
C ALA A 43 3.07 14.71 14.04
N ALA A 44 2.22 14.03 13.27
CA ALA A 44 2.56 13.57 11.91
C ALA A 44 2.78 14.76 10.96
N GLU A 45 1.92 15.77 11.01
CA GLU A 45 2.06 17.01 10.23
C GLU A 45 3.34 17.76 10.58
N GLU A 46 3.64 17.93 11.87
CA GLU A 46 4.89 18.54 12.35
C GLU A 46 6.11 17.76 11.88
N ARG A 47 6.06 16.42 11.84
CA ARG A 47 7.14 15.58 11.30
C ARG A 47 7.34 15.80 9.80
N ILE A 48 6.25 15.90 9.02
CA ILE A 48 6.30 16.19 7.58
C ILE A 48 6.92 17.58 7.34
N ILE A 49 6.47 18.61 8.06
CA ILE A 49 6.93 19.99 7.91
C ILE A 49 8.42 20.11 8.22
N ASN A 50 8.88 19.44 9.28
CA ASN A 50 10.28 19.50 9.72
C ASN A 50 11.17 18.45 9.06
N TYR A 51 10.66 17.67 8.10
CA TYR A 51 11.41 16.62 7.47
C TYR A 51 12.49 17.19 6.54
N SER A 52 13.75 16.81 6.75
CA SER A 52 14.90 17.36 6.03
C SER A 52 15.12 16.79 4.63
N GLY A 53 14.29 15.84 4.20
CA GLY A 53 14.48 15.10 2.96
C GLY A 53 15.38 13.87 3.10
N VAL A 54 16.03 13.66 4.24
CA VAL A 54 17.03 12.59 4.47
C VAL A 54 16.57 11.62 5.55
N GLY A 55 16.84 10.33 5.34
CA GLY A 55 16.54 9.27 6.29
C GLY A 55 15.09 8.76 6.19
N ASP A 56 14.63 8.07 7.24
CA ASP A 56 13.28 7.53 7.29
C ASP A 56 12.27 8.57 7.78
N LEU A 57 11.08 8.58 7.18
CA LEU A 57 9.92 9.33 7.65
C LEU A 57 8.84 8.35 8.12
N ASP A 58 8.64 8.28 9.43
CA ASP A 58 7.61 7.41 10.03
C ASP A 58 6.36 8.21 10.39
N LEU A 59 5.22 7.83 9.81
CA LEU A 59 3.89 8.41 10.03
C LEU A 59 2.87 7.32 10.41
N GLY A 60 3.35 6.12 10.75
CA GLY A 60 2.52 4.95 11.01
C GLY A 60 1.53 5.15 12.16
N GLY A 61 0.35 4.54 12.03
CA GLY A 61 -0.73 4.58 13.02
C GLY A 61 -1.44 5.93 13.12
N CYS A 62 -1.18 6.87 12.20
CA CYS A 62 -1.90 8.13 12.11
C CYS A 62 -3.22 7.94 11.36
N THR A 63 -4.23 7.44 12.07
CA THR A 63 -5.52 7.03 11.48
C THR A 63 -6.32 8.17 10.86
N LEU A 64 -6.02 9.42 11.20
CA LEU A 64 -6.67 10.61 10.64
C LEU A 64 -5.90 11.25 9.46
N LEU A 65 -4.73 10.74 9.10
CA LEU A 65 -3.93 11.28 7.98
C LEU A 65 -4.61 10.94 6.65
N LYS A 66 -5.08 11.95 5.93
CA LYS A 66 -5.82 11.77 4.67
C LYS A 66 -4.96 11.89 3.41
N SER A 67 -3.89 12.67 3.48
CA SER A 67 -3.03 12.97 2.32
C SER A 67 -1.66 13.43 2.77
N LEU A 68 -0.72 13.46 1.83
CA LEU A 68 0.63 14.00 2.00
C LEU A 68 0.79 15.24 1.11
N PRO A 69 1.71 16.17 1.42
CA PRO A 69 1.94 17.33 0.58
C PRO A 69 2.46 16.93 -0.80
N ALA A 70 2.02 17.67 -1.82
CA ALA A 70 2.50 17.48 -3.18
C ALA A 70 4.02 17.71 -3.25
N GLY A 71 4.72 16.86 -4.03
CA GLY A 71 6.17 16.95 -4.19
C GLY A 71 7.00 16.52 -2.98
N LEU A 72 6.41 15.84 -2.00
CA LEU A 72 7.15 15.24 -0.89
C LEU A 72 8.26 14.31 -1.43
N VAL A 73 9.48 14.51 -0.93
CA VAL A 73 10.65 13.66 -1.25
C VAL A 73 11.17 13.07 0.06
N VAL A 74 11.16 11.74 0.16
CA VAL A 74 11.67 10.98 1.30
C VAL A 74 12.94 10.25 0.88
N GLY A 75 14.11 10.65 1.41
CA GLY A 75 15.38 10.02 1.05
C GLY A 75 15.55 8.56 1.49
N GLY A 76 14.86 8.11 2.54
CA GLY A 76 14.86 6.73 3.02
C GLY A 76 13.48 6.08 2.96
N THR A 77 13.12 5.33 4.00
CA THR A 77 11.82 4.63 4.07
C THR A 77 10.69 5.56 4.50
N LEU A 78 9.57 5.52 3.80
CA LEU A 78 8.31 6.15 4.20
C LEU A 78 7.39 5.11 4.85
N LYS A 79 7.09 5.27 6.14
CA LYS A 79 6.16 4.39 6.87
C LYS A 79 4.83 5.09 7.09
N LEU A 80 3.76 4.47 6.61
CA LEU A 80 2.36 4.90 6.66
C LEU A 80 1.44 3.77 7.13
N THR A 81 2.01 2.69 7.67
CA THR A 81 1.27 1.50 8.13
C THR A 81 0.12 1.91 9.05
N TYR A 82 -1.09 1.38 8.82
CA TYR A 82 -2.32 1.71 9.56
C TYR A 82 -2.79 3.17 9.50
N CYS A 83 -2.41 3.94 8.48
CA CYS A 83 -3.05 5.23 8.16
C CYS A 83 -4.40 5.00 7.48
N THR A 84 -5.40 4.59 8.25
CA THR A 84 -6.69 4.10 7.72
C THR A 84 -7.55 5.15 7.02
N ALA A 85 -7.32 6.45 7.22
CA ALA A 85 -7.99 7.51 6.46
C ALA A 85 -7.30 7.89 5.13
N LEU A 86 -6.11 7.35 4.85
CA LEU A 86 -5.34 7.66 3.65
C LEU A 86 -5.97 6.99 2.43
N ALA A 87 -6.49 7.78 1.48
CA ALA A 87 -7.16 7.26 0.29
C ALA A 87 -6.23 7.16 -0.94
N SER A 88 -5.22 8.02 -1.02
CA SER A 88 -4.24 8.05 -2.11
C SER A 88 -2.94 8.73 -1.66
N LEU A 89 -1.88 8.56 -2.45
CA LEU A 89 -0.64 9.33 -2.29
C LEU A 89 -0.56 10.42 -3.37
N PRO A 90 0.10 11.56 -3.08
CA PRO A 90 0.19 12.66 -4.04
C PRO A 90 1.00 12.24 -5.28
N ALA A 91 0.60 12.79 -6.44
CA ALA A 91 1.39 12.68 -7.66
C ALA A 91 2.80 13.24 -7.45
N GLY A 92 3.80 12.56 -8.03
CA GLY A 92 5.21 12.98 -7.93
C GLY A 92 5.87 12.72 -6.58
N LEU A 93 5.24 11.98 -5.66
CA LEU A 93 5.88 11.46 -4.46
C LEU A 93 7.17 10.70 -4.84
N LYS A 94 8.27 11.01 -4.16
CA LYS A 94 9.54 10.29 -4.31
C LYS A 94 9.94 9.65 -2.99
N VAL A 95 10.27 8.37 -3.01
CA VAL A 95 10.75 7.63 -1.84
C VAL A 95 12.03 6.89 -2.25
N GLY A 96 13.14 7.18 -1.58
CA GLY A 96 14.45 6.63 -1.91
C GLY A 96 14.67 5.22 -1.37
N GLY A 97 13.88 4.79 -0.38
CA GLY A 97 13.89 3.45 0.18
C GLY A 97 12.55 2.72 0.02
N ASN A 98 12.11 2.07 1.10
CA ASN A 98 10.87 1.31 1.11
C ASN A 98 9.64 2.20 1.34
N LEU A 99 8.49 1.77 0.83
CA LEU A 99 7.18 2.35 1.12
C LEU A 99 6.32 1.33 1.85
N ALA A 100 6.00 1.61 3.12
CA ALA A 100 5.20 0.73 3.97
C ALA A 100 3.81 1.33 4.24
N LEU A 101 2.78 0.74 3.64
CA LEU A 101 1.36 1.14 3.68
C LEU A 101 0.46 0.03 4.24
N GLY A 102 1.03 -1.03 4.83
CA GLY A 102 0.27 -2.16 5.36
C GLY A 102 -0.90 -1.71 6.25
N GLY A 103 -2.10 -2.24 6.03
CA GLY A 103 -3.31 -1.89 6.78
C GLY A 103 -3.89 -0.50 6.49
N CYS A 104 -3.47 0.20 5.44
CA CYS A 104 -4.16 1.39 4.94
C CYS A 104 -5.46 1.00 4.24
N THR A 105 -6.50 0.66 5.01
CA THR A 105 -7.72 0.03 4.50
C THR A 105 -8.51 0.89 3.50
N ASN A 106 -8.40 2.22 3.55
CA ASN A 106 -9.06 3.12 2.59
C ASN A 106 -8.19 3.46 1.37
N LEU A 107 -6.97 2.95 1.26
CA LEU A 107 -6.10 3.26 0.13
C LEU A 107 -6.67 2.65 -1.15
N GLU A 108 -7.09 3.49 -2.08
CA GLU A 108 -7.72 3.07 -3.34
C GLU A 108 -6.71 3.01 -4.49
N SER A 109 -5.66 3.84 -4.45
CA SER A 109 -4.68 3.93 -5.53
C SER A 109 -3.31 4.45 -5.06
N LEU A 110 -2.29 4.10 -5.83
CA LEU A 110 -0.94 4.65 -5.76
C LEU A 110 -0.68 5.54 -6.99
N PRO A 111 0.25 6.50 -6.94
CA PRO A 111 0.56 7.39 -8.05
C PRO A 111 1.25 6.64 -9.18
N ALA A 112 0.95 7.04 -10.43
CA ALA A 112 1.62 6.52 -11.61
C ALA A 112 3.13 6.81 -11.59
N GLY A 113 3.92 5.88 -12.12
CA GLY A 113 5.38 6.02 -12.19
C GLY A 113 6.09 6.01 -10.83
N LEU A 114 5.45 5.47 -9.79
CA LEU A 114 6.07 5.31 -8.47
C LEU A 114 7.30 4.38 -8.58
N GLU A 115 8.42 4.82 -8.01
CA GLU A 115 9.66 4.05 -7.93
C GLU A 115 10.08 3.93 -6.45
N VAL A 116 10.26 2.69 -5.96
CA VAL A 116 10.63 2.39 -4.57
C VAL A 116 11.53 1.16 -4.48
N GLU A 117 12.29 1.02 -3.38
CA GLU A 117 13.11 -0.18 -3.16
C GLU A 117 12.24 -1.41 -2.82
N GLY A 118 11.18 -1.21 -2.04
CA GLY A 118 10.26 -2.25 -1.62
C GLY A 118 8.89 -1.66 -1.33
N LEU A 119 7.84 -2.42 -1.60
CA LEU A 119 6.46 -1.98 -1.44
C LEU A 119 5.70 -2.95 -0.54
N ASN A 120 5.21 -2.45 0.58
CA ASN A 120 4.25 -3.18 1.40
C ASN A 120 2.90 -2.45 1.38
N VAL A 121 1.91 -3.05 0.74
CA VAL A 121 0.51 -2.61 0.73
C VAL A 121 -0.40 -3.73 1.25
N SER A 122 0.10 -4.62 2.10
CA SER A 122 -0.70 -5.71 2.68
C SER A 122 -1.95 -5.17 3.37
N ASP A 123 -3.04 -5.93 3.33
CA ASP A 123 -4.31 -5.59 3.97
C ASP A 123 -4.90 -4.22 3.54
N CYS A 124 -4.47 -3.67 2.39
CA CYS A 124 -5.09 -2.49 1.77
C CYS A 124 -6.35 -2.91 1.03
N ILE A 125 -7.41 -3.22 1.79
CA ILE A 125 -8.62 -3.86 1.25
C ILE A 125 -9.33 -3.06 0.16
N SER A 126 -9.20 -1.74 0.10
CA SER A 126 -9.81 -0.89 -0.94
C SER A 126 -8.97 -0.78 -2.23
N LEU A 127 -7.74 -1.31 -2.23
CA LEU A 127 -6.84 -1.23 -3.38
C LEU A 127 -7.29 -2.22 -4.46
N ARG A 128 -7.67 -1.70 -5.64
CA ARG A 128 -8.16 -2.52 -6.76
C ARG A 128 -7.12 -2.87 -7.80
N SER A 129 -6.07 -2.06 -7.93
CA SER A 129 -4.96 -2.28 -8.85
C SER A 129 -3.69 -1.57 -8.40
N LEU A 130 -2.55 -2.03 -8.90
CA LEU A 130 -1.30 -1.26 -8.85
C LEU A 130 -1.21 -0.30 -10.04
N PRO A 131 -0.49 0.84 -9.92
CA PRO A 131 -0.45 1.86 -10.95
C PRO A 131 0.48 1.47 -12.11
N ALA A 132 0.18 1.99 -13.30
CA ALA A 132 1.06 1.86 -14.46
C ALA A 132 2.42 2.51 -14.20
N GLY A 133 3.48 1.92 -14.76
CA GLY A 133 4.85 2.40 -14.58
C GLY A 133 5.43 2.19 -13.18
N LEU A 134 4.77 1.41 -12.31
CA LEU A 134 5.32 1.04 -11.00
C LEU A 134 6.65 0.28 -11.18
N LYS A 135 7.70 0.75 -10.50
CA LYS A 135 8.99 0.05 -10.43
C LYS A 135 9.35 -0.25 -8.98
N VAL A 136 9.55 -1.53 -8.69
CA VAL A 136 10.02 -1.99 -7.37
C VAL A 136 11.24 -2.87 -7.55
N SER A 137 12.39 -2.46 -7.00
CA SER A 137 13.64 -3.23 -7.12
C SER A 137 13.72 -4.43 -6.17
N GLY A 138 12.92 -4.44 -5.12
CA GLY A 138 12.86 -5.48 -4.09
C GLY A 138 11.48 -6.14 -4.02
N ASP A 139 11.02 -6.39 -2.80
CA ASP A 139 9.81 -7.16 -2.55
C ASP A 139 8.52 -6.34 -2.68
N ILE A 140 7.47 -7.00 -3.16
CA ILE A 140 6.11 -6.48 -3.17
C ILE A 140 5.22 -7.37 -2.30
N TYR A 141 4.64 -6.80 -1.25
CA TYR A 141 3.67 -7.46 -0.38
C TYR A 141 2.27 -6.87 -0.59
N LEU A 142 1.36 -7.69 -1.09
CA LEU A 142 -0.05 -7.40 -1.38
C LEU A 142 -0.99 -8.37 -0.66
N HIS A 143 -0.48 -9.20 0.25
CA HIS A 143 -1.32 -10.20 0.90
C HIS A 143 -2.49 -9.55 1.65
N GLY A 144 -3.67 -10.15 1.57
CA GLY A 144 -4.88 -9.60 2.17
C GLY A 144 -5.52 -8.42 1.42
N CYS A 145 -5.01 -8.02 0.24
CA CYS A 145 -5.71 -7.07 -0.64
C CYS A 145 -6.90 -7.74 -1.34
N ILE A 146 -7.97 -7.99 -0.58
CA ILE A 146 -9.09 -8.82 -1.02
C ILE A 146 -9.81 -8.31 -2.27
N ASN A 147 -9.85 -6.99 -2.52
CA ASN A 147 -10.46 -6.38 -3.70
C ASN A 147 -9.47 -6.11 -4.84
N LEU A 148 -8.23 -6.61 -4.78
CA LEU A 148 -7.26 -6.46 -5.86
C LEU A 148 -7.69 -7.30 -7.06
N GLU A 149 -8.12 -6.64 -8.14
CA GLU A 149 -8.67 -7.31 -9.32
C GLU A 149 -7.61 -7.59 -10.39
N SER A 150 -6.58 -6.74 -10.49
CA SER A 150 -5.56 -6.82 -11.53
C SER A 150 -4.22 -6.18 -11.15
N LEU A 151 -3.18 -6.58 -11.88
CA LEU A 151 -1.86 -5.96 -11.84
C LEU A 151 -1.57 -5.29 -13.20
N PRO A 152 -0.74 -4.23 -13.25
CA PRO A 152 -0.42 -3.54 -14.48
C PRO A 152 0.41 -4.43 -15.41
N ALA A 153 0.18 -4.31 -16.72
CA ALA A 153 0.82 -5.14 -17.73
C ALA A 153 2.34 -4.97 -17.79
N ASP A 154 2.86 -3.82 -17.36
CA ASP A 154 4.27 -3.48 -17.33
C ASP A 154 4.94 -3.74 -15.96
N LEU A 155 4.27 -4.43 -15.04
CA LEU A 155 4.79 -4.71 -13.71
C LEU A 155 6.12 -5.48 -13.79
N LYS A 156 7.15 -4.93 -13.16
CA LYS A 156 8.45 -5.58 -12.95
C LYS A 156 8.69 -5.76 -11.46
N VAL A 157 8.94 -6.99 -11.04
CA VAL A 157 9.23 -7.33 -9.64
C VAL A 157 10.69 -7.73 -9.51
N GLY A 158 11.47 -6.93 -8.79
CA GLY A 158 12.90 -7.15 -8.63
C GLY A 158 13.26 -8.29 -7.67
N ALA A 159 12.34 -8.70 -6.78
CA ALA A 159 12.53 -9.80 -5.82
C ALA A 159 11.31 -10.74 -5.75
N SER A 160 10.61 -10.80 -4.62
CA SER A 160 9.42 -11.64 -4.42
C SER A 160 8.12 -10.84 -4.59
N LEU A 161 7.08 -11.53 -5.04
CA LEU A 161 5.72 -10.99 -5.14
C LEU A 161 4.78 -11.85 -4.28
N ASN A 162 4.20 -11.26 -3.24
CA ASN A 162 3.27 -11.96 -2.36
C ASN A 162 1.85 -11.39 -2.53
N LEU A 163 1.00 -12.18 -3.19
CA LEU A 163 -0.42 -11.91 -3.47
C LEU A 163 -1.35 -12.82 -2.67
N ARG A 164 -0.85 -13.47 -1.60
CA ARG A 164 -1.63 -14.40 -0.80
C ARG A 164 -2.97 -13.78 -0.37
N ASP A 165 -4.06 -14.55 -0.45
CA ASP A 165 -5.41 -14.13 -0.04
C ASP A 165 -5.94 -12.89 -0.83
N CYS A 166 -5.41 -12.61 -2.03
CA CYS A 166 -6.01 -11.66 -2.99
C CYS A 166 -7.19 -12.33 -3.71
N ILE A 167 -8.29 -12.52 -2.99
CA ILE A 167 -9.40 -13.38 -3.42
C ILE A 167 -10.07 -12.93 -4.72
N SER A 168 -10.11 -11.63 -5.04
CA SER A 168 -10.68 -11.10 -6.30
C SER A 168 -9.72 -11.08 -7.49
N LEU A 169 -8.48 -11.52 -7.32
CA LEU A 169 -7.49 -11.52 -8.39
C LEU A 169 -7.79 -12.66 -9.38
N THR A 170 -8.18 -12.30 -10.60
CA THR A 170 -8.62 -13.30 -11.60
C THR A 170 -7.52 -13.78 -12.55
N SER A 171 -6.47 -12.97 -12.75
CA SER A 171 -5.36 -13.27 -13.66
C SER A 171 -4.11 -12.47 -13.29
N LEU A 172 -2.95 -12.90 -13.82
CA LEU A 172 -1.69 -12.16 -13.77
C LEU A 172 -1.34 -11.61 -15.17
N PRO A 173 -0.55 -10.53 -15.26
CA PRO A 173 -0.16 -9.93 -16.52
C PRO A 173 0.71 -10.87 -17.36
N ALA A 174 0.53 -10.83 -18.68
CA ALA A 174 1.33 -11.63 -19.61
C ALA A 174 2.82 -11.31 -19.49
N GLY A 175 3.67 -12.33 -19.51
CA GLY A 175 5.12 -12.15 -19.41
C GLY A 175 5.62 -11.69 -18.03
N LEU A 176 4.80 -11.79 -16.98
CA LEU A 176 5.22 -11.50 -15.62
C LEU A 176 6.48 -12.31 -15.27
N THR A 177 7.50 -11.62 -14.75
CA THR A 177 8.73 -12.22 -14.25
C THR A 177 8.92 -11.85 -12.79
N VAL A 178 9.13 -12.85 -11.95
CA VAL A 178 9.42 -12.71 -10.52
C VAL A 178 10.77 -13.39 -10.27
N THR A 179 11.76 -12.65 -9.77
CA THR A 179 13.13 -13.16 -9.65
C THR A 179 13.32 -14.14 -8.48
N ARG A 180 12.47 -14.04 -7.45
CA ARG A 180 12.44 -14.96 -6.30
C ARG A 180 11.09 -15.66 -6.19
N HIS A 181 10.38 -15.50 -5.08
CA HIS A 181 9.19 -16.29 -4.78
C HIS A 181 7.92 -15.58 -5.27
N LEU A 182 6.97 -16.36 -5.80
CA LEU A 182 5.62 -15.91 -6.14
C LEU A 182 4.62 -16.61 -5.21
N GLY A 183 3.97 -15.84 -4.35
CA GLY A 183 2.92 -16.31 -3.45
C GLY A 183 1.54 -15.96 -3.98
N LEU A 184 0.72 -16.97 -4.27
CA LEU A 184 -0.66 -16.83 -4.73
C LEU A 184 -1.64 -17.65 -3.87
N SER A 185 -1.19 -18.25 -2.77
CA SER A 185 -2.04 -19.11 -1.96
C SER A 185 -3.31 -18.37 -1.53
N GLY A 186 -4.47 -19.02 -1.59
CA GLY A 186 -5.76 -18.42 -1.25
C GLY A 186 -6.33 -17.44 -2.29
N CYS A 187 -5.72 -17.27 -3.46
CA CYS A 187 -6.33 -16.52 -4.57
C CYS A 187 -7.45 -17.35 -5.21
N THR A 188 -8.61 -17.38 -4.57
CA THR A 188 -9.72 -18.28 -4.94
C THR A 188 -10.34 -18.01 -6.30
N ASP A 189 -10.34 -16.74 -6.78
CA ASP A 189 -10.88 -16.40 -8.11
C ASP A 189 -9.85 -16.48 -9.24
N LEU A 190 -8.58 -16.83 -8.94
CA LEU A 190 -7.52 -16.94 -9.94
C LEU A 190 -7.79 -18.13 -10.87
N ARG A 191 -8.06 -17.88 -12.15
CA ARG A 191 -8.51 -18.93 -13.09
C ARG A 191 -7.38 -19.57 -13.87
N SER A 192 -6.34 -18.80 -14.18
CA SER A 192 -5.18 -19.25 -14.95
C SER A 192 -3.93 -18.46 -14.62
N LEU A 193 -2.77 -19.07 -14.87
CA LEU A 193 -1.49 -18.37 -14.93
C LEU A 193 -1.21 -17.96 -16.39
N PRO A 194 -0.54 -16.81 -16.63
CA PRO A 194 -0.23 -16.35 -17.96
C PRO A 194 0.83 -17.24 -18.63
N ALA A 195 0.77 -17.33 -19.95
CA ALA A 195 1.84 -17.91 -20.75
C ALA A 195 3.14 -17.13 -20.54
N GLY A 196 4.27 -17.84 -20.53
CA GLY A 196 5.59 -17.28 -20.30
C GLY A 196 5.83 -16.74 -18.89
N LEU A 197 5.04 -17.17 -17.88
CA LEU A 197 5.30 -16.84 -16.48
C LEU A 197 6.65 -17.41 -16.04
N VAL A 198 7.52 -16.55 -15.51
CA VAL A 198 8.84 -16.93 -14.98
C VAL A 198 8.92 -16.63 -13.48
N VAL A 199 9.28 -17.65 -12.69
CA VAL A 199 9.50 -17.55 -11.24
C VAL A 199 10.87 -18.13 -10.91
N GLY A 200 11.79 -17.29 -10.40
CA GLY A 200 13.16 -17.69 -10.07
C GLY A 200 13.31 -18.45 -8.75
N GLY A 201 12.26 -18.53 -7.95
CA GLY A 201 12.19 -19.31 -6.72
C GLY A 201 10.91 -20.14 -6.68
N ASP A 202 10.31 -20.22 -5.50
CA ASP A 202 9.12 -21.05 -5.27
C ASP A 202 7.82 -20.37 -5.73
N LEU A 203 6.90 -21.18 -6.24
CA LEU A 203 5.55 -20.81 -6.61
C LEU A 203 4.54 -21.46 -5.65
N HIS A 204 3.77 -20.65 -4.93
CA HIS A 204 2.77 -21.12 -3.97
C HIS A 204 1.36 -20.87 -4.50
N LEU A 205 0.56 -21.93 -4.65
CA LEU A 205 -0.76 -21.98 -5.28
C LEU A 205 -1.80 -22.70 -4.41
N GLN A 206 -1.48 -23.02 -3.15
CA GLN A 206 -2.41 -23.71 -2.25
C GLN A 206 -3.71 -22.92 -2.13
N ASP A 207 -4.85 -23.61 -2.10
CA ASP A 207 -6.18 -23.00 -1.97
C ASP A 207 -6.60 -22.07 -3.14
N CYS A 208 -5.91 -22.11 -4.28
CA CYS A 208 -6.38 -21.51 -5.53
C CYS A 208 -7.47 -22.37 -6.18
N THR A 209 -8.68 -22.33 -5.62
CA THR A 209 -9.76 -23.28 -5.94
C THR A 209 -10.32 -23.17 -7.36
N ALA A 210 -10.26 -21.99 -8.00
CA ALA A 210 -10.67 -21.80 -9.40
C ALA A 210 -9.56 -22.04 -10.42
N LEU A 211 -8.32 -22.31 -9.98
CA LEU A 211 -7.17 -22.41 -10.86
C LEU A 211 -7.20 -23.72 -11.66
N GLY A 212 -7.29 -23.56 -12.98
CA GLY A 212 -7.25 -24.67 -13.94
C GLY A 212 -5.88 -25.32 -14.08
N GLU A 213 -5.61 -25.88 -15.26
CA GLU A 213 -4.29 -26.43 -15.58
C GLU A 213 -3.21 -25.36 -15.62
N LEU A 214 -1.99 -25.73 -15.24
CA LEU A 214 -0.83 -24.85 -15.36
C LEU A 214 -0.40 -24.74 -16.83
N PRO A 215 0.08 -23.57 -17.30
CA PRO A 215 0.50 -23.42 -18.68
C PRO A 215 1.74 -24.28 -18.98
N GLN A 216 1.81 -24.82 -20.20
CA GLN A 216 2.88 -25.75 -20.61
C GLN A 216 4.28 -25.10 -20.63
N ASP A 217 4.33 -23.78 -20.79
CA ASP A 217 5.55 -22.97 -20.81
C ASP A 217 5.84 -22.29 -19.45
N LEU A 218 5.19 -22.75 -18.37
CA LEU A 218 5.47 -22.29 -17.00
C LEU A 218 6.93 -22.58 -16.62
N ASN A 219 7.69 -21.55 -16.26
CA ASN A 219 9.08 -21.68 -15.85
C ASN A 219 9.23 -21.31 -14.36
N VAL A 220 9.37 -22.33 -13.51
CA VAL A 220 9.61 -22.19 -12.07
C VAL A 220 10.94 -22.87 -11.73
N VAL A 221 11.89 -22.12 -11.20
CA VAL A 221 13.21 -22.65 -10.80
C VAL A 221 13.12 -23.40 -9.47
N GLY A 222 12.30 -22.92 -8.54
CA GLY A 222 12.06 -23.54 -7.25
C GLY A 222 10.97 -24.61 -7.29
N GLN A 223 10.31 -24.80 -6.15
CA GLN A 223 9.22 -25.76 -6.01
C GLN A 223 7.87 -25.13 -6.36
N ILE A 224 6.94 -25.96 -6.84
CA ILE A 224 5.53 -25.60 -7.00
C ILE A 224 4.75 -26.26 -5.86
N TYR A 225 4.12 -25.46 -5.02
CA TYR A 225 3.21 -25.91 -3.97
C TYR A 225 1.78 -25.67 -4.44
N ARG A 226 0.97 -26.71 -4.63
CA ARG A 226 -0.40 -26.61 -5.13
C ARG A 226 -1.35 -27.37 -4.21
#